data_AF-A0A1G8FFB7-F1
#
_entry.id   AF-A0A1G8FFB7-F1
#
_cell.length_a   1.000
_cell.length_b   1.000
_cell.length_c   1.000
_cell.angle_alpha   90.00
_cell.angle_beta   90.00
_cell.angle_gamma   90.00
#
_symmetry.space_group_name_H-M   'P 1'
#
loop_
_entity.id
_entity.type
_entity.pdbx_description
1 polymer ?
#
loop_
_entity_poly.entity_id
_entity_poly.type
_entity_poly.pdbx_seq_one_letter_code
_entity_poly.pdbx_strand_id
1 'polypeptide(L)'
;MRSPSRRSAAFLVAVAAMVLGGLVAPAPAPAATAQADRRICYGMGTYVEAVSASSVTLQPGSAGYPREYELDGIVQRSAGEPVVFDGLTSGEHRVTVRLFQGATVSATADVPVMVGDARVGGVDRFSTAAQIASASRGADCTPATAYIASGTSFPDALSAAAVAGNPRSMLLLSDRDRLSASAAEQLVAADVQRVRLIGGPDRLSDALCEQVRALGITECTRIAGANRYATSMAVAEEMGPPDRMRSTWRHVVVVTGENYPDAVTAGTWAATQGAPIILVPGSASRLPDDLYDLLAQGVTEQITIVGGAPSVSAGIEAELRAMHVRVQRFAGADRYATNAALNAHIATISPGSSPYAVVATGRNFPDALTGSMLAVASGSSLVLSEPTCMPASVRAVVERRSVGALVLLGGPQTLSESVRTTTC
;
A
#
# COMPACT_ATOMS: atom_id res chain seq x y z
N MET A 1 -33.32 64.72 -4.89
CA MET A 1 -33.83 65.70 -3.90
C MET A 1 -35.15 65.20 -3.33
N ARG A 2 -35.42 65.45 -2.03
CA ARG A 2 -36.71 65.30 -1.30
C ARG A 2 -37.40 63.92 -1.25
N SER A 3 -37.43 63.34 -0.04
CA SER A 3 -38.62 62.67 0.52
C SER A 3 -39.58 63.73 1.11
N PRO A 4 -40.83 63.42 1.54
CA PRO A 4 -41.16 62.57 2.71
C PRO A 4 -42.38 61.63 2.40
N SER A 5 -43.15 60.98 3.30
CA SER A 5 -43.33 61.04 4.77
C SER A 5 -43.85 59.72 5.37
N ARG A 6 -43.67 59.55 6.70
CA ARG A 6 -44.00 58.37 7.53
C ARG A 6 -45.50 58.26 7.95
N ARG A 7 -45.89 57.05 8.41
CA ARG A 7 -46.73 56.66 9.60
C ARG A 7 -47.75 55.57 9.23
N SER A 8 -48.17 54.62 10.09
CA SER A 8 -47.67 54.08 11.38
C SER A 8 -48.52 52.85 11.79
N ALA A 9 -48.08 52.12 12.82
CA ALA A 9 -48.81 51.09 13.60
C ALA A 9 -49.03 49.71 12.93
N ALA A 10 -49.08 48.59 13.68
CA ALA A 10 -48.53 48.25 15.01
C ALA A 10 -48.67 46.72 15.22
N PHE A 11 -47.72 46.09 15.93
CA PHE A 11 -47.99 45.32 17.16
C PHE A 11 -46.69 44.73 17.73
N LEU A 12 -46.43 44.97 19.01
CA LEU A 12 -45.48 44.21 19.82
C LEU A 12 -46.26 43.10 20.54
N VAL A 13 -45.72 41.88 20.55
CA VAL A 13 -45.91 40.95 21.68
C VAL A 13 -44.57 40.33 21.99
N ALA A 14 -44.11 40.49 23.22
CA ALA A 14 -42.93 39.84 23.76
C ALA A 14 -43.31 39.10 25.03
N VAL A 15 -43.05 37.79 25.07
CA VAL A 15 -42.93 37.02 26.33
C VAL A 15 -41.81 36.00 26.14
N ALA A 16 -40.89 35.94 27.10
CA ALA A 16 -39.80 34.98 27.13
C ALA A 16 -40.18 33.77 28.01
N ALA A 17 -39.71 32.58 27.63
CA ALA A 17 -39.19 31.54 28.55
C ALA A 17 -39.01 30.19 27.81
N MET A 18 -37.78 29.67 27.77
CA MET A 18 -37.39 28.42 28.45
C MET A 18 -36.00 27.98 27.98
N VAL A 19 -35.03 28.05 28.89
CA VAL A 19 -33.80 27.25 28.79
C VAL A 19 -34.15 25.86 29.30
N LEU A 20 -34.21 24.89 28.40
CA LEU A 20 -34.16 23.47 28.74
C LEU A 20 -33.17 22.78 27.80
N GLY A 21 -32.17 22.11 28.39
CA GLY A 21 -31.11 21.47 27.65
C GLY A 21 -31.61 20.24 26.91
N GLY A 22 -31.57 20.29 25.57
CA GLY A 22 -31.62 19.11 24.71
C GLY A 22 -30.27 18.97 24.02
N LEU A 23 -29.44 18.02 24.47
CA LEU A 23 -28.32 17.52 23.66
C LEU A 23 -28.91 16.84 22.43
N VAL A 24 -29.01 17.58 21.33
CA VAL A 24 -29.28 16.98 20.01
C VAL A 24 -28.06 16.13 19.69
N ALA A 25 -28.17 14.83 19.91
CA ALA A 25 -27.16 13.88 19.47
C ALA A 25 -26.91 14.10 17.97
N PRO A 26 -25.66 14.15 17.50
CA PRO A 26 -25.39 14.23 16.08
C PRO A 26 -26.09 13.05 15.41
N ALA A 27 -26.83 13.32 14.32
CA ALA A 27 -27.47 12.27 13.55
C ALA A 27 -26.44 11.18 13.22
N PRO A 28 -26.77 9.89 13.38
CA PRO A 28 -25.82 8.83 13.10
C PRO A 28 -25.30 9.01 11.68
N ALA A 29 -23.97 9.00 11.52
CA ALA A 29 -23.34 9.07 10.22
C ALA A 29 -23.98 7.98 9.33
N PRO A 30 -24.33 8.29 8.06
CA PRO A 30 -24.96 7.32 7.19
C PRO A 30 -24.09 6.07 7.16
N ALA A 31 -24.71 4.92 7.48
CA ALA A 31 -24.01 3.64 7.54
C ALA A 31 -23.23 3.45 6.24
N ALA A 32 -21.94 3.11 6.36
CA ALA A 32 -21.01 3.02 5.25
C ALA A 32 -21.50 1.99 4.21
N THR A 33 -22.26 2.50 3.25
CA THR A 33 -22.86 1.75 2.15
C THR A 33 -22.01 2.01 0.92
N ALA A 34 -21.73 0.94 0.17
CA ALA A 34 -20.60 0.84 -0.75
C ALA A 34 -19.22 0.85 -0.05
N GLN A 35 -18.93 -0.24 0.67
CA GLN A 35 -17.59 -0.84 0.64
C GLN A 35 -17.30 -1.25 -0.82
N ALA A 36 -16.97 -0.26 -1.65
CA ALA A 36 -16.82 -0.43 -3.09
C ALA A 36 -15.53 -1.21 -3.37
N ASP A 37 -15.70 -2.53 -3.55
CA ASP A 37 -14.89 -3.39 -4.41
C ASP A 37 -13.37 -3.10 -4.43
N ARG A 38 -12.78 -2.96 -3.23
CA ARG A 38 -11.33 -3.04 -3.05
C ARG A 38 -10.86 -4.49 -3.09
N ARG A 39 -11.42 -5.26 -4.04
CA ARG A 39 -11.01 -6.61 -4.40
C ARG A 39 -9.67 -6.48 -5.08
N ILE A 40 -8.64 -6.63 -4.27
CA ILE A 40 -7.29 -6.86 -4.74
C ILE A 40 -7.34 -8.08 -5.67
N CYS A 41 -6.80 -7.95 -6.88
CA CYS A 41 -6.86 -9.03 -7.85
C CYS A 41 -6.00 -10.22 -7.37
N TYR A 42 -6.62 -11.19 -6.71
CA TYR A 42 -6.15 -12.56 -6.80
C TYR A 42 -6.77 -13.21 -8.06
N GLY A 43 -6.15 -14.28 -8.55
CA GLY A 43 -6.34 -14.76 -9.91
C GLY A 43 -7.73 -15.29 -10.26
N MET A 44 -8.23 -15.01 -11.47
CA MET A 44 -9.55 -15.43 -11.96
C MET A 44 -10.70 -14.95 -11.06
N GLY A 45 -10.47 -13.88 -10.30
CA GLY A 45 -11.32 -13.40 -9.21
C GLY A 45 -11.36 -14.28 -7.96
N THR A 46 -10.67 -15.44 -7.92
CA THR A 46 -10.48 -16.22 -6.70
C THR A 46 -9.62 -15.45 -5.72
N TYR A 47 -9.91 -15.46 -4.43
CA TYR A 47 -9.07 -14.86 -3.38
C TYR A 47 -8.81 -15.80 -2.22
N VAL A 48 -7.69 -15.60 -1.52
CA VAL A 48 -7.40 -16.27 -0.24
C VAL A 48 -8.33 -15.67 0.81
N GLU A 49 -9.23 -16.49 1.35
CA GLU A 49 -10.22 -16.09 2.36
C GLU A 49 -9.70 -16.33 3.78
N ALA A 50 -9.04 -17.47 4.01
CA ALA A 50 -8.47 -17.82 5.29
C ALA A 50 -7.18 -18.66 5.10
N VAL A 51 -6.30 -18.59 6.10
CA VAL A 51 -5.09 -19.41 6.23
C VAL A 51 -4.99 -19.84 7.68
N SER A 52 -4.67 -21.11 7.90
CA SER A 52 -4.25 -21.64 9.19
C SER A 52 -2.78 -22.09 9.13
N ALA A 53 -2.25 -22.66 10.22
CA ALA A 53 -0.92 -23.26 10.24
C ALA A 53 -0.72 -24.40 9.21
N SER A 54 -1.81 -25.01 8.73
CA SER A 54 -1.76 -26.18 7.83
C SER A 54 -2.90 -26.21 6.80
N SER A 55 -3.54 -25.08 6.51
CA SER A 55 -4.61 -25.02 5.52
C SER A 55 -4.79 -23.64 4.88
N VAL A 56 -5.39 -23.62 3.69
CA VAL A 56 -5.81 -22.41 2.99
C VAL A 56 -7.23 -22.58 2.44
N THR A 57 -8.05 -21.55 2.63
CA THR A 57 -9.38 -21.43 2.01
C THR A 57 -9.31 -20.46 0.84
N LEU A 58 -9.72 -20.93 -0.34
CA LEU A 58 -9.78 -20.17 -1.58
C LEU A 58 -11.24 -19.93 -1.95
N GLN A 59 -11.66 -18.67 -1.93
CA GLN A 59 -13.03 -18.28 -2.30
C GLN A 59 -13.08 -17.94 -3.80
N PRO A 60 -13.88 -18.64 -4.63
CA PRO A 60 -14.05 -18.30 -6.04
C PRO A 60 -14.70 -16.92 -6.24
N GLY A 61 -14.21 -16.16 -7.20
CA GLY A 61 -14.80 -14.86 -7.56
C GLY A 61 -16.21 -14.96 -8.15
N SER A 62 -16.99 -13.89 -7.97
CA SER A 62 -18.44 -13.77 -8.20
C SER A 62 -18.95 -13.91 -9.65
N ALA A 63 -18.19 -14.54 -10.56
CA ALA A 63 -18.47 -14.59 -12.00
C ALA A 63 -19.28 -15.83 -12.47
N GLY A 64 -19.65 -16.75 -11.57
CA GLY A 64 -20.49 -17.93 -11.89
C GLY A 64 -19.83 -19.00 -12.75
N TYR A 65 -18.59 -18.80 -13.22
CA TYR A 65 -17.83 -19.79 -13.99
C TYR A 65 -17.16 -20.81 -13.05
N PRO A 66 -17.22 -22.13 -13.38
CA PRO A 66 -16.51 -23.15 -12.63
C PRO A 66 -14.99 -22.94 -12.70
N ARG A 67 -14.33 -23.10 -11.56
CA ARG A 67 -12.88 -23.10 -11.41
C ARG A 67 -12.41 -24.43 -10.85
N GLU A 68 -11.27 -24.88 -11.32
CA GLU A 68 -10.49 -25.97 -10.73
C GLU A 68 -9.26 -25.38 -10.06
N TYR A 69 -8.91 -25.94 -8.92
CA TYR A 69 -7.77 -25.58 -8.10
C TYR A 69 -6.93 -26.83 -7.91
N GLU A 70 -5.66 -26.75 -8.27
CA GLU A 70 -4.68 -27.81 -8.02
C GLU A 70 -3.58 -27.26 -7.11
N LEU A 71 -3.39 -27.86 -5.94
CA LEU A 71 -2.32 -27.54 -4.99
C LEU A 71 -1.76 -28.87 -4.45
N ASP A 72 -0.45 -29.02 -4.45
CA ASP A 72 0.29 -30.24 -4.06
C ASP A 72 -0.27 -31.54 -4.69
N GLY A 73 -0.78 -31.45 -5.92
CA GLY A 73 -1.41 -32.56 -6.66
C GLY A 73 -2.84 -32.91 -6.23
N ILE A 74 -3.39 -32.22 -5.23
CA ILE A 74 -4.81 -32.31 -4.86
C ILE A 74 -5.60 -31.40 -5.79
N VAL A 75 -6.62 -31.93 -6.46
CA VAL A 75 -7.48 -31.18 -7.39
C VAL A 75 -8.89 -31.05 -6.81
N GLN A 76 -9.40 -29.81 -6.74
CA GLN A 76 -10.75 -29.49 -6.29
C GLN A 76 -11.44 -28.52 -7.25
N ARG A 77 -12.74 -28.69 -7.48
CA ARG A 77 -13.51 -27.87 -8.43
C ARG A 77 -14.73 -27.23 -7.77
N SER A 78 -14.91 -25.92 -7.96
CA SER A 78 -16.03 -25.16 -7.41
C SER A 78 -16.59 -24.15 -8.42
N ALA A 79 -17.90 -23.89 -8.34
CA ALA A 79 -18.61 -22.89 -9.14
C ALA A 79 -19.12 -21.69 -8.31
N GLY A 80 -18.68 -21.55 -7.04
CA GLY A 80 -19.04 -20.39 -6.20
C GLY A 80 -18.68 -20.55 -4.72
N GLU A 81 -18.71 -21.77 -4.20
CA GLU A 81 -18.38 -22.08 -2.80
C GLU A 81 -16.87 -22.05 -2.52
N PRO A 82 -16.43 -21.66 -1.32
CA PRO A 82 -15.03 -21.70 -0.94
C PRO A 82 -14.47 -23.12 -0.95
N VAL A 83 -13.19 -23.23 -1.30
CA VAL A 83 -12.45 -24.49 -1.44
C VAL A 83 -11.35 -24.52 -0.40
N VAL A 84 -11.34 -25.56 0.45
CA VAL A 84 -10.37 -25.69 1.55
C VAL A 84 -9.34 -26.75 1.19
N PHE A 85 -8.06 -26.40 1.27
CA PHE A 85 -6.94 -27.34 1.21
C PHE A 85 -6.35 -27.49 2.61
N ASP A 86 -6.47 -28.68 3.20
CA ASP A 86 -5.98 -29.02 4.54
C ASP A 86 -4.76 -29.97 4.49
N GLY A 87 -4.04 -30.08 5.60
CA GLY A 87 -2.90 -30.98 5.75
C GLY A 87 -1.60 -30.46 5.12
N LEU A 88 -1.57 -29.18 4.76
CA LEU A 88 -0.45 -28.53 4.10
C LEU A 88 0.67 -28.20 5.09
N THR A 89 1.90 -28.14 4.58
CA THR A 89 3.05 -27.69 5.37
C THR A 89 3.08 -26.15 5.47
N SER A 90 3.70 -25.63 6.53
CA SER A 90 3.94 -24.19 6.66
C SER A 90 4.95 -23.71 5.61
N GLY A 91 4.62 -22.68 4.82
CA GLY A 91 5.48 -22.15 3.76
C GLY A 91 4.74 -21.47 2.60
N GLU A 92 5.48 -21.15 1.54
CA GLU A 92 4.92 -20.74 0.25
C GLU A 92 4.48 -21.97 -0.55
N HIS A 93 3.25 -21.95 -1.03
CA HIS A 93 2.63 -22.94 -1.89
C HIS A 93 2.20 -22.31 -3.20
N ARG A 94 1.90 -23.13 -4.21
CA ARG A 94 1.42 -22.67 -5.52
C ARG A 94 0.12 -23.38 -5.88
N VAL A 95 -0.96 -22.62 -5.99
CA VAL A 95 -2.24 -23.09 -6.53
C VAL A 95 -2.24 -22.86 -8.03
N THR A 96 -2.41 -23.91 -8.83
CA THR A 96 -2.80 -23.76 -10.23
C THR A 96 -4.32 -23.57 -10.29
N VAL A 97 -4.78 -22.42 -10.76
CA VAL A 97 -6.19 -22.10 -10.97
C VAL A 97 -6.51 -22.27 -12.46
N ARG A 98 -7.56 -23.03 -12.78
CA ARG A 98 -8.07 -23.20 -14.16
C ARG A 98 -9.53 -22.74 -14.23
N LEU A 99 -9.79 -21.72 -15.03
CA LEU A 99 -11.15 -21.21 -15.31
C LEU A 99 -11.77 -21.99 -16.46
N PHE A 100 -13.03 -22.39 -16.33
CA PHE A 100 -13.75 -23.11 -17.38
C PHE A 100 -14.85 -22.25 -18.01
N GLN A 101 -14.90 -22.28 -19.34
CA GLN A 101 -16.04 -21.83 -20.13
C GLN A 101 -16.71 -23.06 -20.74
N GLY A 102 -17.72 -23.59 -20.03
CA GLY A 102 -18.32 -24.88 -20.37
C GLY A 102 -17.36 -26.05 -20.08
N ALA A 103 -17.04 -26.84 -21.10
CA ALA A 103 -16.13 -27.98 -20.98
C ALA A 103 -14.64 -27.65 -21.20
N THR A 104 -14.33 -26.47 -21.75
CA THR A 104 -12.95 -26.06 -22.06
C THR A 104 -12.38 -25.15 -20.99
N VAL A 105 -11.11 -25.35 -20.64
CA VAL A 105 -10.32 -24.39 -19.87
C VAL A 105 -10.12 -23.14 -20.72
N SER A 106 -10.59 -21.98 -20.24
CA SER A 106 -10.45 -20.69 -20.92
C SER A 106 -9.21 -19.92 -20.45
N ALA A 107 -8.74 -20.18 -19.24
CA ALA A 107 -7.50 -19.62 -18.69
C ALA A 107 -6.91 -20.55 -17.62
N THR A 108 -5.56 -20.55 -17.51
CA THR A 108 -4.80 -21.24 -16.46
C THR A 108 -3.81 -20.25 -15.85
N ALA A 109 -3.60 -20.27 -14.53
CA ALA A 109 -2.57 -19.48 -13.90
C ALA A 109 -2.13 -20.02 -12.54
N ASP A 110 -0.89 -19.71 -12.17
CA ASP A 110 -0.31 -20.03 -10.88
C ASP A 110 -0.52 -18.86 -9.91
N VAL A 111 -1.12 -19.13 -8.75
CA VAL A 111 -1.29 -18.18 -7.65
C VAL A 111 -0.45 -18.65 -6.46
N PRO A 112 0.55 -17.86 -6.02
CA PRO A 112 1.28 -18.16 -4.78
C PRO A 112 0.37 -17.94 -3.58
N VAL A 113 0.36 -18.88 -2.64
CA VAL A 113 -0.40 -18.79 -1.39
C VAL A 113 0.52 -19.10 -0.21
N MET A 114 0.44 -18.28 0.84
CA MET A 114 1.19 -18.50 2.07
C MET A 114 0.34 -19.33 3.02
N VAL A 115 0.84 -20.51 3.41
CA VAL A 115 0.20 -21.36 4.42
C VAL A 115 0.99 -21.28 5.70
N GLY A 116 0.31 -20.99 6.81
CA GLY A 116 0.95 -20.80 8.10
C GLY A 116 2.09 -19.78 8.06
N ASP A 117 3.07 -19.99 8.92
CA ASP A 117 4.30 -19.21 8.96
C ASP A 117 5.16 -19.45 7.70
N ALA A 118 5.40 -18.38 6.93
CA ALA A 118 6.13 -18.43 5.66
C ALA A 118 7.27 -17.40 5.59
N ARG A 119 8.06 -17.45 4.51
CA ARG A 119 9.16 -16.51 4.23
C ARG A 119 9.27 -16.24 2.73
N VAL A 120 9.43 -14.97 2.35
CA VAL A 120 9.74 -14.54 0.98
C VAL A 120 11.10 -13.84 1.00
N GLY A 121 12.10 -14.39 0.33
CA GLY A 121 13.48 -13.88 0.41
C GLY A 121 14.43 -14.50 -0.60
N GLY A 122 15.13 -13.64 -1.33
CA GLY A 122 16.21 -14.02 -2.23
C GLY A 122 17.58 -14.01 -1.56
N VAL A 123 18.61 -14.27 -2.36
CA VAL A 123 20.03 -14.18 -1.94
C VAL A 123 20.49 -12.74 -1.69
N ASP A 124 19.77 -11.77 -2.25
CA ASP A 124 20.00 -10.34 -2.10
C ASP A 124 18.68 -9.56 -2.15
N ARG A 125 18.76 -8.23 -1.96
CA ARG A 125 17.60 -7.33 -2.00
C ARG A 125 16.86 -7.29 -3.34
N PHE A 126 17.55 -7.58 -4.45
CA PHE A 126 16.97 -7.51 -5.79
C PHE A 126 16.16 -8.76 -6.10
N SER A 127 16.68 -9.92 -5.69
CA SER A 127 15.99 -11.21 -5.74
C SER A 127 14.86 -11.29 -4.70
N THR A 128 15.02 -10.73 -3.50
CA THR A 128 13.89 -10.56 -2.55
C THR A 128 12.78 -9.68 -3.16
N ALA A 129 13.12 -8.52 -3.74
CA ALA A 129 12.16 -7.66 -4.44
C ALA A 129 11.44 -8.40 -5.58
N ALA A 130 12.16 -9.18 -6.38
CA ALA A 130 11.59 -9.99 -7.44
C ALA A 130 10.65 -11.10 -6.93
N GLN A 131 11.01 -11.80 -5.85
CA GLN A 131 10.12 -12.78 -5.22
C GLN A 131 8.88 -12.12 -4.62
N ILE A 132 9.02 -10.97 -3.94
CA ILE A 132 7.89 -10.21 -3.42
C ILE A 132 6.97 -9.77 -4.56
N ALA A 133 7.53 -9.25 -5.67
CA ALA A 133 6.75 -8.90 -6.85
C ALA A 133 6.02 -10.13 -7.41
N SER A 134 6.67 -11.30 -7.48
CA SER A 134 6.02 -12.56 -7.90
C SER A 134 4.87 -12.96 -6.96
N ALA A 135 5.12 -12.95 -5.65
CA ALA A 135 4.16 -13.28 -4.59
C ALA A 135 2.98 -12.29 -4.52
N SER A 136 3.12 -11.10 -5.11
CA SER A 136 2.09 -10.06 -5.17
C SER A 136 1.21 -10.14 -6.42
N ARG A 137 1.45 -11.09 -7.35
CA ARG A 137 0.66 -11.24 -8.59
C ARG A 137 -0.57 -12.11 -8.37
N GLY A 138 -1.72 -11.64 -8.85
CA GLY A 138 -2.87 -12.48 -9.15
C GLY A 138 -3.09 -12.63 -10.65
N ALA A 139 -3.56 -13.81 -11.07
CA ALA A 139 -3.68 -14.23 -12.48
C ALA A 139 -4.30 -13.22 -13.46
N ASP A 140 -5.36 -12.51 -13.07
CA ASP A 140 -6.11 -11.62 -13.98
C ASP A 140 -5.45 -10.23 -14.10
N CYS A 141 -4.55 -9.92 -13.17
CA CYS A 141 -3.88 -8.64 -13.06
C CYS A 141 -2.39 -8.84 -13.27
N THR A 142 -2.05 -9.38 -14.46
CA THR A 142 -0.74 -9.17 -15.06
C THR A 142 -0.40 -7.68 -15.01
N PRO A 143 0.68 -7.29 -14.32
CA PRO A 143 1.04 -5.91 -14.15
C PRO A 143 1.47 -5.33 -15.49
N ALA A 144 0.60 -4.50 -16.08
CA ALA A 144 0.91 -3.83 -17.33
C ALA A 144 2.09 -2.86 -17.18
N THR A 145 2.35 -2.37 -15.96
CA THR A 145 3.45 -1.45 -15.62
C THR A 145 4.33 -2.02 -14.51
N ALA A 146 5.63 -2.13 -14.75
CA ALA A 146 6.60 -2.32 -13.68
C ALA A 146 7.30 -1.00 -13.33
N TYR A 147 7.35 -0.67 -12.05
CA TYR A 147 8.16 0.41 -11.51
C TYR A 147 9.49 -0.17 -11.05
N ILE A 148 10.60 0.40 -11.50
CA ILE A 148 11.95 0.02 -11.07
C ILE A 148 12.52 1.18 -10.27
N ALA A 149 12.79 0.95 -8.99
CA ALA A 149 13.45 1.91 -8.12
C ALA A 149 14.88 1.45 -7.77
N SER A 150 15.71 2.38 -7.26
CA SER A 150 17.05 2.03 -6.81
C SER A 150 16.99 1.20 -5.52
N GLY A 151 17.57 0.00 -5.54
CA GLY A 151 17.76 -0.81 -4.34
C GLY A 151 18.91 -0.35 -3.45
N THR A 152 19.67 0.67 -3.88
CA THR A 152 20.86 1.20 -3.19
C THR A 152 20.70 2.66 -2.73
N SER A 153 19.71 3.40 -3.24
CA SER A 153 19.39 4.77 -2.81
C SER A 153 17.88 4.96 -2.67
N PHE A 154 17.41 5.03 -1.41
CA PHE A 154 15.98 4.94 -1.09
C PHE A 154 15.11 6.21 -1.18
N PRO A 155 15.61 7.47 -1.15
CA PRO A 155 14.73 8.64 -1.11
C PRO A 155 13.68 8.65 -2.23
N ASP A 156 14.10 8.54 -3.49
CA ASP A 156 13.21 8.47 -4.64
C ASP A 156 12.31 7.22 -4.58
N ALA A 157 12.88 6.09 -4.13
CA ALA A 157 12.21 4.80 -4.03
C ALA A 157 11.05 4.79 -3.02
N LEU A 158 11.11 5.58 -1.94
CA LEU A 158 10.01 5.70 -0.96
C LEU A 158 8.70 6.15 -1.60
N SER A 159 8.77 7.10 -2.54
CA SER A 159 7.58 7.56 -3.26
C SER A 159 6.95 6.46 -4.12
N ALA A 160 7.78 5.55 -4.65
CA ALA A 160 7.33 4.41 -5.45
C ALA A 160 6.53 3.38 -4.65
N ALA A 161 6.63 3.32 -3.31
CA ALA A 161 5.86 2.35 -2.52
C ALA A 161 4.34 2.56 -2.62
N ALA A 162 3.90 3.78 -2.96
CA ALA A 162 2.50 4.12 -3.15
C ALA A 162 1.89 3.45 -4.41
N VAL A 163 2.71 3.10 -5.42
CA VAL A 163 2.23 2.44 -6.65
C VAL A 163 1.61 1.07 -6.38
N ALA A 164 1.94 0.44 -5.24
CA ALA A 164 1.34 -0.81 -4.78
C ALA A 164 -0.21 -0.74 -4.64
N GLY A 165 -0.78 0.47 -4.59
CA GLY A 165 -2.24 0.67 -4.62
C GLY A 165 -2.88 0.37 -5.98
N ASN A 166 -2.08 0.26 -7.05
CA ASN A 166 -2.51 -0.17 -8.36
C ASN A 166 -2.26 -1.68 -8.52
N PRO A 167 -3.31 -2.53 -8.53
CA PRO A 167 -3.16 -3.99 -8.63
C PRO A 167 -2.67 -4.46 -10.01
N ARG A 168 -2.54 -3.58 -11.01
CA ARG A 168 -1.89 -3.86 -12.30
C ARG A 168 -0.47 -3.28 -12.36
N SER A 169 0.20 -3.19 -11.22
CA SER A 169 1.60 -2.77 -11.14
C SER A 169 2.46 -3.73 -10.33
N MET A 170 3.78 -3.66 -10.54
CA MET A 170 4.78 -4.26 -9.65
C MET A 170 5.86 -3.25 -9.32
N LEU A 171 6.49 -3.39 -8.15
CA LEU A 171 7.69 -2.65 -7.76
C LEU A 171 8.89 -3.60 -7.70
N LEU A 172 9.89 -3.34 -8.53
CA LEU A 172 11.17 -4.04 -8.56
C LEU A 172 12.30 -3.11 -8.09
N LEU A 173 13.39 -3.70 -7.62
CA LEU A 173 14.61 -2.99 -7.27
C LEU A 173 15.73 -3.32 -8.26
N SER A 174 16.50 -2.31 -8.64
CA SER A 174 17.69 -2.45 -9.48
C SER A 174 18.91 -1.80 -8.85
N ASP A 175 20.09 -2.27 -9.25
CA ASP A 175 21.33 -1.50 -9.12
C ASP A 175 21.37 -0.42 -10.22
N ARG A 176 22.31 0.52 -10.15
CA ARG A 176 22.36 1.68 -11.06
C ARG A 176 22.36 1.28 -12.53
N ASP A 177 23.23 0.34 -12.90
CA ASP A 177 23.53 0.03 -14.31
C ASP A 177 23.12 -1.39 -14.73
N ARG A 178 22.56 -2.19 -13.80
CA ARG A 178 22.30 -3.61 -14.02
C ARG A 178 20.97 -4.07 -13.44
N LEU A 179 20.08 -4.50 -14.34
CA LEU A 179 18.89 -5.26 -14.02
C LEU A 179 19.32 -6.68 -13.57
N SER A 180 18.80 -7.18 -12.46
CA SER A 180 19.12 -8.54 -12.00
C SER A 180 18.40 -9.58 -12.85
N ALA A 181 18.96 -10.80 -12.94
CA ALA A 181 18.33 -11.90 -13.67
C ALA A 181 16.91 -12.20 -13.13
N SER A 182 16.74 -12.19 -11.80
CA SER A 182 15.42 -12.36 -11.16
C SER A 182 14.45 -11.22 -11.50
N ALA A 183 14.91 -9.97 -11.61
CA ALA A 183 14.05 -8.87 -12.02
C ALA A 183 13.63 -9.00 -13.50
N ALA A 184 14.56 -9.35 -14.39
CA ALA A 184 14.27 -9.63 -15.80
C ALA A 184 13.29 -10.79 -15.98
N GLU A 185 13.47 -11.87 -15.21
CA GLU A 185 12.55 -13.01 -15.17
C GLU A 185 11.13 -12.58 -14.78
N GLN A 186 10.96 -11.75 -13.76
CA GLN A 186 9.62 -11.28 -13.36
C GLN A 186 8.99 -10.34 -14.39
N LEU A 187 9.76 -9.50 -15.08
CA LEU A 187 9.24 -8.66 -16.17
C LEU A 187 8.66 -9.52 -17.30
N VAL A 188 9.38 -10.58 -17.71
CA VAL A 188 8.94 -11.51 -18.77
C VAL A 188 7.79 -12.39 -18.29
N ALA A 189 7.93 -13.02 -17.12
CA ALA A 189 6.93 -13.94 -16.57
C ALA A 189 5.60 -13.26 -16.20
N ALA A 190 5.56 -11.93 -16.13
CA ALA A 190 4.36 -11.15 -15.84
C ALA A 190 3.81 -10.40 -17.07
N ASP A 191 4.40 -10.61 -18.26
CA ASP A 191 4.04 -9.97 -19.54
C ASP A 191 3.95 -8.43 -19.42
N VAL A 192 4.99 -7.83 -18.81
CA VAL A 192 5.03 -6.39 -18.54
C VAL A 192 5.13 -5.59 -19.84
N GLN A 193 4.12 -4.77 -20.12
CA GLN A 193 4.05 -3.95 -21.33
C GLN A 193 4.87 -2.65 -21.24
N ARG A 194 5.11 -2.17 -20.02
CA ARG A 194 5.68 -0.85 -19.72
C ARG A 194 6.59 -0.88 -18.49
N VAL A 195 7.70 -0.17 -18.56
CA VAL A 195 8.59 0.08 -17.41
C VAL A 195 8.71 1.58 -17.12
N ARG A 196 8.68 1.93 -15.83
CA ARG A 196 8.97 3.25 -15.30
C ARG A 196 10.17 3.19 -14.35
N LEU A 197 11.27 3.84 -14.70
CA LEU A 197 12.42 4.02 -13.80
C LEU A 197 12.12 5.18 -12.84
N ILE A 198 12.10 4.93 -11.52
CA ILE A 198 11.87 5.96 -10.50
C ILE A 198 13.21 6.49 -9.98
N GLY A 199 13.50 7.75 -10.28
CA GLY A 199 14.70 8.47 -9.85
C GLY A 199 15.67 8.82 -10.98
N GLY A 200 16.65 9.66 -10.66
CA GLY A 200 17.59 10.23 -11.64
C GLY A 200 18.63 9.25 -12.22
N PRO A 201 19.32 9.62 -13.32
CA PRO A 201 20.34 8.78 -13.99
C PRO A 201 21.55 8.42 -13.11
N ASP A 202 21.81 9.20 -12.06
CA ASP A 202 22.84 8.90 -11.06
C ASP A 202 22.49 7.70 -10.16
N ARG A 203 21.22 7.31 -10.09
CA ARG A 203 20.71 6.21 -9.25
C ARG A 203 20.24 5.00 -10.06
N LEU A 204 19.82 5.23 -11.29
CA LEU A 204 19.33 4.25 -12.27
C LEU A 204 19.70 4.76 -13.65
N SER A 205 20.76 4.30 -14.31
CA SER A 205 21.19 4.83 -15.60
C SER A 205 20.27 4.44 -16.75
N ASP A 206 20.40 5.10 -17.90
CA ASP A 206 19.55 4.83 -19.08
C ASP A 206 19.82 3.44 -19.69
N ALA A 207 20.97 2.83 -19.40
CA ALA A 207 21.32 1.45 -19.77
C ALA A 207 20.34 0.40 -19.20
N LEU A 208 19.59 0.73 -18.14
CA LEU A 208 18.51 -0.12 -17.64
C LEU A 208 17.34 -0.18 -18.63
N CYS A 209 16.99 0.92 -19.30
CA CYS A 209 15.98 0.90 -20.34
C CYS A 209 16.45 0.17 -21.61
N GLU A 210 17.75 0.12 -21.89
CA GLU A 210 18.30 -0.72 -22.96
C GLU A 210 18.16 -2.21 -22.62
N GLN A 211 18.50 -2.60 -21.39
CA GLN A 211 18.29 -3.96 -20.87
C GLN A 211 16.81 -4.37 -20.90
N VAL A 212 15.90 -3.49 -20.49
CA VAL A 212 14.44 -3.73 -20.55
C VAL A 212 13.95 -3.90 -21.99
N ARG A 213 14.42 -3.07 -22.94
CA ARG A 213 14.05 -3.21 -24.36
C ARG A 213 14.59 -4.49 -24.99
N ALA A 214 15.74 -4.99 -24.53
CA ALA A 214 16.28 -6.28 -24.95
C ALA A 214 15.41 -7.48 -24.52
N LEU A 215 14.53 -7.31 -23.52
CA LEU A 215 13.50 -8.29 -23.15
C LEU A 215 12.22 -8.20 -24.01
N GLY A 216 12.18 -7.30 -24.99
CA GLY A 216 11.00 -7.04 -25.85
C GLY A 216 10.09 -5.91 -25.35
N ILE A 217 10.36 -5.34 -24.17
CA ILE A 217 9.51 -4.31 -23.55
C ILE A 217 9.91 -2.92 -24.09
N THR A 218 9.20 -2.45 -25.11
CA THR A 218 9.59 -1.23 -25.84
C THR A 218 9.33 0.06 -25.06
N GLU A 219 8.26 0.12 -24.25
CA GLU A 219 7.90 1.32 -23.48
C GLU A 219 8.66 1.37 -22.14
N CYS A 220 9.90 1.86 -22.16
CA CYS A 220 10.66 2.19 -20.95
C CYS A 220 10.92 3.71 -20.87
N THR A 221 10.46 4.35 -19.79
CA THR A 221 10.63 5.79 -19.52
C THR A 221 11.06 6.03 -18.07
N ARG A 222 11.44 7.28 -17.75
CA ARG A 222 11.90 7.71 -16.43
C ARG A 222 10.92 8.69 -15.80
N ILE A 223 10.71 8.55 -14.49
CA ILE A 223 9.99 9.48 -13.63
C ILE A 223 11.00 10.00 -12.61
N ALA A 224 11.40 11.26 -12.73
CA ALA A 224 12.41 11.88 -11.89
C ALA A 224 12.26 13.41 -11.89
N GLY A 225 12.56 14.04 -10.77
CA GLY A 225 12.73 15.49 -10.66
C GLY A 225 14.18 15.88 -10.40
N ALA A 226 14.44 17.18 -10.26
CA ALA A 226 15.78 17.71 -9.95
C ALA A 226 16.30 17.29 -8.55
N ASN A 227 15.43 16.82 -7.67
CA ASN A 227 15.73 16.31 -6.34
C ASN A 227 14.63 15.34 -5.89
N ARG A 228 14.82 14.68 -4.73
CA ARG A 228 13.89 13.69 -4.17
C ARG A 228 12.45 14.19 -3.99
N TYR A 229 12.28 15.47 -3.62
CA TYR A 229 10.97 16.07 -3.43
C TYR A 229 10.25 16.19 -4.78
N ALA A 230 10.93 16.77 -5.78
CA ALA A 230 10.43 16.84 -7.16
C ALA A 230 10.19 15.45 -7.80
N THR A 231 11.03 14.44 -7.51
CA THR A 231 10.77 13.05 -7.93
C THR A 231 9.48 12.51 -7.31
N SER A 232 9.22 12.77 -6.02
CA SER A 232 7.96 12.35 -5.40
C SER A 232 6.73 13.05 -5.99
N MET A 233 6.87 14.29 -6.47
CA MET A 233 5.80 14.97 -7.21
C MET A 233 5.55 14.31 -8.57
N ALA A 234 6.60 14.01 -9.33
CA ALA A 234 6.46 13.34 -10.62
C ALA A 234 5.84 11.92 -10.47
N VAL A 235 6.11 11.21 -9.37
CA VAL A 235 5.42 9.96 -9.03
C VAL A 235 3.95 10.19 -8.69
N ALA A 236 3.63 11.25 -7.95
CA ALA A 236 2.25 11.60 -7.62
C ALA A 236 1.40 11.97 -8.85
N GLU A 237 2.02 12.59 -9.85
CA GLU A 237 1.42 12.92 -11.15
C GLU A 237 1.14 11.66 -12.00
N GLU A 238 2.10 10.72 -12.10
CA GLU A 238 1.86 9.40 -12.74
C GLU A 238 0.75 8.61 -12.03
N MET A 239 0.63 8.76 -10.71
CA MET A 239 -0.45 8.20 -9.88
C MET A 239 -1.79 8.98 -9.94
N GLY A 240 -1.99 9.85 -10.95
CA GLY A 240 -3.15 10.73 -11.07
C GLY A 240 -4.52 10.05 -10.86
N PRO A 241 -5.53 10.80 -10.36
CA PRO A 241 -6.77 10.23 -9.84
C PRO A 241 -7.58 9.47 -10.91
N PRO A 242 -8.37 8.43 -10.52
CA PRO A 242 -9.26 7.71 -11.43
C PRO A 242 -10.26 8.62 -12.18
N ASP A 243 -10.69 9.72 -11.55
CA ASP A 243 -11.56 10.72 -12.14
C ASP A 243 -10.77 11.71 -13.02
N ARG A 244 -10.67 11.38 -14.32
CA ARG A 244 -10.00 12.18 -15.37
C ARG A 244 -10.56 13.60 -15.61
N MET A 245 -11.49 14.07 -14.77
CA MET A 245 -12.15 15.37 -14.86
C MET A 245 -11.53 16.43 -13.92
N ARG A 246 -10.78 16.01 -12.89
CA ARG A 246 -10.09 16.92 -11.95
C ARG A 246 -8.74 16.34 -11.53
N SER A 247 -7.66 17.09 -11.78
CA SER A 247 -6.29 16.73 -11.40
C SER A 247 -6.03 16.91 -9.89
N THR A 248 -6.84 16.25 -9.05
CA THR A 248 -6.82 16.40 -7.60
C THR A 248 -6.77 15.06 -6.89
N TRP A 249 -5.82 14.88 -5.99
CA TRP A 249 -5.79 13.74 -5.08
C TRP A 249 -6.83 13.98 -3.96
N ARG A 250 -7.62 12.95 -3.62
CA ARG A 250 -8.45 13.03 -2.41
C ARG A 250 -7.57 13.05 -1.18
N HIS A 251 -6.71 12.04 -1.06
CA HIS A 251 -5.83 11.82 0.08
C HIS A 251 -4.37 11.87 -0.40
N VAL A 252 -3.48 12.41 0.43
CA VAL A 252 -2.02 12.41 0.22
C VAL A 252 -1.30 11.99 1.50
N VAL A 253 -0.19 11.27 1.37
CA VAL A 253 0.65 10.87 2.51
C VAL A 253 1.96 11.65 2.48
N VAL A 254 2.19 12.46 3.50
CA VAL A 254 3.39 13.30 3.66
C VAL A 254 4.38 12.62 4.60
N VAL A 255 5.63 12.50 4.14
CA VAL A 255 6.75 11.94 4.93
C VAL A 255 8.01 12.75 4.69
N THR A 256 8.99 12.66 5.59
CA THR A 256 10.28 13.32 5.39
C THR A 256 11.12 12.61 4.33
N GLY A 257 11.74 13.40 3.44
CA GLY A 257 12.74 12.90 2.50
C GLY A 257 14.16 12.85 3.08
N GLU A 258 14.40 13.28 4.32
CA GLU A 258 15.75 13.47 4.88
C GLU A 258 16.26 12.23 5.62
N ASN A 259 15.64 11.90 6.76
CA ASN A 259 15.90 10.71 7.56
C ASN A 259 14.58 9.99 7.80
N TYR A 260 14.41 8.82 7.17
CA TYR A 260 13.10 8.26 6.82
C TYR A 260 12.74 6.92 7.49
N PRO A 261 13.12 6.62 8.76
CA PRO A 261 12.80 5.34 9.38
C PRO A 261 11.30 5.17 9.63
N ASP A 262 10.57 6.28 9.85
CA ASP A 262 9.10 6.30 9.93
C ASP A 262 8.44 6.11 8.55
N ALA A 263 9.01 6.74 7.51
CA ALA A 263 8.39 6.88 6.19
C ALA A 263 8.16 5.54 5.47
N VAL A 264 9.01 4.55 5.74
CA VAL A 264 8.92 3.20 5.16
C VAL A 264 7.60 2.52 5.54
N THR A 265 7.01 2.89 6.67
CA THR A 265 5.69 2.40 7.11
C THR A 265 4.53 2.98 6.30
N ALA A 266 4.74 4.14 5.65
CA ALA A 266 3.71 4.86 4.90
C ALA A 266 3.33 4.15 3.60
N GLY A 267 4.22 3.31 3.03
CA GLY A 267 3.99 2.59 1.77
C GLY A 267 2.66 1.87 1.71
N THR A 268 2.42 0.94 2.64
CA THR A 268 1.17 0.16 2.73
C THR A 268 -0.05 1.04 3.01
N TRP A 269 0.10 2.15 3.73
CA TRP A 269 -1.00 3.09 3.97
C TRP A 269 -1.36 3.92 2.74
N ALA A 270 -0.38 4.35 1.95
CA ALA A 270 -0.56 5.17 0.75
C ALA A 270 -1.03 4.34 -0.46
N ALA A 271 -0.55 3.10 -0.55
CA ALA A 271 -1.07 2.09 -1.46
C ALA A 271 -2.49 1.66 -1.06
N THR A 272 -2.78 1.67 0.25
CA THR A 272 -4.17 1.76 0.73
C THR A 272 -4.75 3.15 0.37
N GLN A 273 -6.05 3.25 0.09
CA GLN A 273 -6.72 4.44 -0.46
C GLN A 273 -6.29 4.83 -1.90
N GLY A 274 -5.07 4.54 -2.33
CA GLY A 274 -4.52 4.97 -3.63
C GLY A 274 -4.03 6.43 -3.58
N ALA A 275 -3.38 6.80 -2.48
CA ALA A 275 -2.80 8.12 -2.24
C ALA A 275 -1.30 8.14 -2.62
N PRO A 276 -0.77 9.22 -3.22
CA PRO A 276 0.67 9.33 -3.45
C PRO A 276 1.42 9.61 -2.14
N ILE A 277 2.71 9.23 -2.11
CA ILE A 277 3.66 9.62 -1.06
C ILE A 277 4.43 10.85 -1.53
N ILE A 278 4.28 11.94 -0.80
CA ILE A 278 4.98 13.21 -1.01
C ILE A 278 6.10 13.35 0.03
N LEU A 279 7.31 13.59 -0.46
CA LEU A 279 8.47 13.84 0.38
C LEU A 279 8.58 15.34 0.69
N VAL A 280 8.79 15.68 1.96
CA VAL A 280 9.06 17.06 2.40
C VAL A 280 10.48 17.18 2.98
N PRO A 281 11.12 18.38 2.94
CA PRO A 281 12.29 18.68 3.76
C PRO A 281 11.85 18.82 5.21
N GLY A 282 11.66 17.69 5.89
CA GLY A 282 10.88 17.62 7.14
C GLY A 282 11.47 18.40 8.32
N SER A 283 12.77 18.66 8.32
CA SER A 283 13.47 19.51 9.30
C SER A 283 13.21 21.02 9.10
N ALA A 284 12.72 21.44 7.93
CA ALA A 284 12.45 22.84 7.63
C ALA A 284 11.29 23.40 8.48
N SER A 285 11.35 24.70 8.78
CA SER A 285 10.30 25.40 9.53
C SER A 285 8.99 25.56 8.75
N ARG A 286 9.03 25.41 7.43
CA ARG A 286 7.90 25.50 6.50
C ARG A 286 8.16 24.69 5.23
N LEU A 287 7.11 24.44 4.45
CA LEU A 287 7.21 23.85 3.12
C LEU A 287 7.93 24.81 2.16
N PRO A 288 8.65 24.28 1.15
CA PRO A 288 8.97 25.02 -0.07
C PRO A 288 7.68 25.55 -0.72
N ASP A 289 7.72 26.77 -1.26
CA ASP A 289 6.51 27.45 -1.77
C ASP A 289 5.86 26.68 -2.94
N ASP A 290 6.66 26.09 -3.83
CA ASP A 290 6.20 25.22 -4.92
C ASP A 290 5.45 23.98 -4.41
N LEU A 291 5.92 23.38 -3.32
CA LEU A 291 5.29 22.23 -2.69
C LEU A 291 4.03 22.61 -1.90
N TYR A 292 4.03 23.78 -1.26
CA TYR A 292 2.85 24.33 -0.59
C TYR A 292 1.72 24.59 -1.60
N ASP A 293 2.01 25.33 -2.68
CA ASP A 293 1.03 25.72 -3.69
C ASP A 293 0.39 24.51 -4.37
N LEU A 294 1.20 23.49 -4.70
CA LEU A 294 0.72 22.26 -5.31
C LEU A 294 -0.17 21.47 -4.34
N LEU A 295 0.21 21.30 -3.07
CA LEU A 295 -0.62 20.59 -2.09
C LEU A 295 -1.93 21.34 -1.80
N ALA A 296 -1.89 22.67 -1.69
CA ALA A 296 -3.07 23.50 -1.45
C ALA A 296 -4.07 23.49 -2.62
N GLN A 297 -3.61 23.29 -3.86
CA GLN A 297 -4.46 23.18 -5.05
C GLN A 297 -4.89 21.74 -5.35
N GLY A 298 -4.03 20.77 -5.06
CA GLY A 298 -4.18 19.38 -5.48
C GLY A 298 -4.89 18.47 -4.48
N VAL A 299 -4.88 18.78 -3.18
CA VAL A 299 -5.48 17.90 -2.15
C VAL A 299 -6.88 18.37 -1.76
N THR A 300 -7.85 17.45 -1.76
CA THR A 300 -9.28 17.78 -1.60
C THR A 300 -9.95 17.27 -0.31
N GLU A 301 -9.38 16.28 0.39
CA GLU A 301 -10.00 15.73 1.61
C GLU A 301 -9.03 15.60 2.79
N GLN A 302 -7.89 14.92 2.60
CA GLN A 302 -7.03 14.52 3.71
C GLN A 302 -5.54 14.52 3.38
N ILE A 303 -4.73 14.98 4.34
CA ILE A 303 -3.28 14.80 4.36
C ILE A 303 -2.91 13.99 5.60
N THR A 304 -2.29 12.83 5.38
CA THR A 304 -1.73 12.00 6.45
C THR A 304 -0.23 12.25 6.57
N ILE A 305 0.23 12.74 7.73
CA ILE A 305 1.66 12.86 8.05
C ILE A 305 2.12 11.57 8.73
N VAL A 306 3.17 10.92 8.24
CA VAL A 306 3.79 9.76 8.92
C VAL A 306 5.19 10.14 9.43
N GLY A 307 5.35 10.06 10.74
CA GLY A 307 6.53 10.44 11.49
C GLY A 307 6.29 11.54 12.53
N GLY A 308 7.16 11.59 13.53
CA GLY A 308 7.08 12.58 14.63
C GLY A 308 7.41 14.01 14.20
N ALA A 309 7.27 14.96 15.13
CA ALA A 309 7.68 16.36 14.92
C ALA A 309 9.18 16.53 14.55
N PRO A 310 10.13 15.68 15.01
CA PRO A 310 11.51 15.71 14.52
C PRO A 310 11.67 15.19 13.08
N SER A 311 10.73 14.37 12.60
CA SER A 311 10.73 13.84 11.23
C SER A 311 10.09 14.85 10.28
N VAL A 312 8.91 15.37 10.60
CA VAL A 312 8.20 16.42 9.85
C VAL A 312 7.77 17.50 10.83
N SER A 313 8.29 18.72 10.68
CA SER A 313 8.19 19.79 11.68
C SER A 313 6.75 20.22 12.00
N ALA A 314 6.58 20.84 13.17
CA ALA A 314 5.31 21.43 13.59
C ALA A 314 4.89 22.62 12.70
N GLY A 315 5.85 23.31 12.07
CA GLY A 315 5.57 24.43 11.16
C GLY A 315 5.01 23.94 9.81
N ILE A 316 5.59 22.86 9.25
CA ILE A 316 5.02 22.17 8.09
C ILE A 316 3.61 21.66 8.40
N GLU A 317 3.37 21.05 9.57
CA GLU A 317 2.03 20.61 9.97
C GLU A 317 1.04 21.76 10.13
N ALA A 318 1.49 22.96 10.55
CA ALA A 318 0.65 24.15 10.65
C ALA A 318 0.24 24.68 9.26
N GLU A 319 1.16 24.73 8.30
CA GLU A 319 0.86 25.09 6.90
C GLU A 319 -0.10 24.08 6.25
N LEU A 320 0.11 22.77 6.44
CA LEU A 320 -0.80 21.74 5.93
C LEU A 320 -2.21 21.88 6.52
N ARG A 321 -2.35 22.29 7.79
CA ARG A 321 -3.65 22.57 8.42
C ARG A 321 -4.33 23.83 7.88
N ALA A 322 -3.58 24.80 7.38
CA ALA A 322 -4.12 26.02 6.78
C ALA A 322 -4.80 25.76 5.40
N MET A 323 -4.56 24.59 4.79
CA MET A 323 -5.15 24.20 3.50
C MET A 323 -6.63 23.76 3.59
N HIS A 324 -7.27 23.85 4.77
CA HIS A 324 -8.69 23.49 5.01
C HIS A 324 -9.06 22.01 4.75
N VAL A 325 -8.06 21.14 4.62
CA VAL A 325 -8.20 19.67 4.54
C VAL A 325 -8.01 19.02 5.91
N ARG A 326 -8.44 17.76 6.07
CA ARG A 326 -8.19 16.99 7.30
C ARG A 326 -6.70 16.65 7.40
N VAL A 327 -6.01 17.09 8.44
CA VAL A 327 -4.62 16.70 8.72
C VAL A 327 -4.57 15.71 9.88
N GLN A 328 -4.03 14.51 9.63
CA GLN A 328 -3.84 13.46 10.63
C GLN A 328 -2.37 13.03 10.69
N ARG A 329 -1.77 13.01 11.88
CA ARG A 329 -0.39 12.55 12.09
C ARG A 329 -0.36 11.18 12.75
N PHE A 330 0.46 10.26 12.22
CA PHE A 330 0.85 9.01 12.88
C PHE A 330 2.32 9.08 13.27
N ALA A 331 2.60 8.92 14.55
CA ALA A 331 3.95 8.97 15.11
C ALA A 331 4.03 8.14 16.40
N GLY A 332 5.18 7.53 16.64
CA GLY A 332 5.53 6.91 17.91
C GLY A 332 6.86 7.44 18.45
N ALA A 333 7.36 6.82 19.53
CA ALA A 333 8.69 7.12 20.08
C ALA A 333 9.83 6.66 19.15
N ASP A 334 9.55 5.69 18.28
CA ASP A 334 10.45 5.15 17.27
C ASP A 334 9.65 4.64 16.04
N ARG A 335 10.36 4.13 15.05
CA ARG A 335 9.82 3.58 13.79
C ARG A 335 8.82 2.42 13.98
N TYR A 336 8.98 1.62 15.03
CA TYR A 336 8.11 0.48 15.33
C TYR A 336 6.83 0.95 16.00
N ALA A 337 6.93 1.92 16.91
CA ALA A 337 5.77 2.59 17.48
C ALA A 337 4.99 3.40 16.42
N THR A 338 5.66 4.07 15.47
CA THR A 338 5.02 4.70 14.30
C THR A 338 4.32 3.64 13.42
N ASN A 339 5.00 2.53 13.11
CA ASN A 339 4.43 1.41 12.35
C ASN A 339 3.19 0.81 13.02
N ALA A 340 3.24 0.62 14.34
CA ALA A 340 2.16 0.08 15.14
C ALA A 340 0.96 1.04 15.17
N ALA A 341 1.19 2.34 15.39
CA ALA A 341 0.12 3.35 15.39
C ALA A 341 -0.62 3.41 14.05
N LEU A 342 0.12 3.35 12.94
CA LEU A 342 -0.45 3.34 11.59
C LEU A 342 -1.23 2.05 11.32
N ASN A 343 -0.66 0.86 11.58
CA ASN A 343 -1.36 -0.41 11.38
C ASN A 343 -2.59 -0.56 12.29
N ALA A 344 -2.53 -0.07 13.53
CA ALA A 344 -3.69 -0.04 14.43
C ALA A 344 -4.83 0.83 13.83
N HIS A 345 -4.52 1.95 13.18
CA HIS A 345 -5.53 2.73 12.47
C HIS A 345 -6.10 1.98 11.26
N ILE A 346 -5.26 1.36 10.43
CA ILE A 346 -5.73 0.53 9.30
C ILE A 346 -6.72 -0.55 9.81
N ALA A 347 -6.45 -1.18 10.96
CA ALA A 347 -7.34 -2.18 11.55
C ALA A 347 -8.74 -1.64 11.90
N THR A 348 -8.85 -0.35 12.26
CA THR A 348 -10.14 0.28 12.59
C THR A 348 -11.02 0.59 11.38
N ILE A 349 -10.43 0.83 10.20
CA ILE A 349 -11.17 1.23 8.99
C ILE A 349 -11.21 0.15 7.90
N SER A 350 -10.41 -0.89 8.06
CA SER A 350 -10.41 -2.09 7.22
C SER A 350 -10.36 -3.31 8.15
N PRO A 351 -11.52 -3.66 8.75
CA PRO A 351 -11.62 -4.73 9.74
C PRO A 351 -11.55 -6.13 9.13
N GLY A 352 -11.55 -6.26 7.80
CA GLY A 352 -11.24 -7.51 7.12
C GLY A 352 -9.83 -7.96 7.50
N SER A 353 -9.73 -9.08 8.21
CA SER A 353 -8.47 -9.68 8.60
C SER A 353 -7.92 -10.51 7.45
N SER A 354 -6.83 -10.06 6.83
CA SER A 354 -5.92 -11.04 6.22
C SER A 354 -5.49 -12.04 7.29
N PRO A 355 -5.44 -13.34 6.98
CA PRO A 355 -5.00 -14.34 7.93
C PRO A 355 -3.50 -14.28 8.25
N TYR A 356 -2.72 -13.47 7.51
CA TYR A 356 -1.30 -13.21 7.80
C TYR A 356 -0.92 -11.74 7.92
N ALA A 357 0.22 -11.48 8.55
CA ALA A 357 0.91 -10.19 8.51
C ALA A 357 2.29 -10.34 7.85
N VAL A 358 2.61 -9.41 6.97
CA VAL A 358 3.91 -9.32 6.31
C VAL A 358 4.87 -8.60 7.24
N VAL A 359 6.01 -9.22 7.55
CA VAL A 359 7.00 -8.72 8.50
C VAL A 359 8.28 -8.35 7.77
N ALA A 360 8.73 -7.11 7.91
CA ALA A 360 10.03 -6.65 7.42
C ALA A 360 10.91 -6.15 8.57
N THR A 361 12.24 -6.10 8.38
CA THR A 361 13.10 -5.49 9.38
C THR A 361 12.94 -3.97 9.40
N GLY A 362 12.92 -3.37 10.60
CA GLY A 362 12.98 -1.91 10.76
C GLY A 362 14.38 -1.34 10.65
N ARG A 363 15.43 -2.18 10.54
CA ARG A 363 16.83 -1.70 10.50
C ARG A 363 17.30 -1.27 9.11
N ASN A 364 16.81 -1.90 8.05
CA ASN A 364 17.12 -1.60 6.66
C ASN A 364 15.89 -1.85 5.79
N PHE A 365 15.74 -1.09 4.71
CA PHE A 365 14.41 -0.83 4.14
C PHE A 365 14.05 -1.42 2.76
N PRO A 366 14.92 -2.12 1.98
CA PRO A 366 14.54 -2.56 0.63
C PRO A 366 13.39 -3.58 0.65
N ASP A 367 13.45 -4.53 1.59
CA ASP A 367 12.46 -5.60 1.73
C ASP A 367 11.12 -5.04 2.26
N ALA A 368 11.17 -4.04 3.16
CA ALA A 368 9.98 -3.33 3.63
C ALA A 368 9.32 -2.48 2.53
N LEU A 369 10.14 -1.81 1.71
CA LEU A 369 9.66 -0.95 0.62
C LEU A 369 8.87 -1.76 -0.41
N THR A 370 9.40 -2.89 -0.85
CA THR A 370 8.70 -3.79 -1.78
C THR A 370 7.62 -4.62 -1.08
N GLY A 371 7.78 -4.92 0.21
CA GLY A 371 6.81 -5.61 1.05
C GLY A 371 5.45 -4.92 1.16
N SER A 372 5.35 -3.62 0.84
CA SER A 372 4.05 -2.95 0.68
C SER A 372 3.22 -3.56 -0.45
N MET A 373 3.86 -4.02 -1.54
CA MET A 373 3.20 -4.78 -2.62
C MET A 373 2.52 -6.01 -2.06
N LEU A 374 3.24 -6.88 -1.35
CA LEU A 374 2.67 -8.12 -0.82
C LEU A 374 1.60 -7.85 0.24
N ALA A 375 1.83 -6.86 1.11
CA ALA A 375 0.85 -6.49 2.13
C ALA A 375 -0.46 -6.01 1.50
N VAL A 376 -0.40 -5.13 0.50
CA VAL A 376 -1.60 -4.66 -0.22
C VAL A 376 -2.20 -5.76 -1.10
N ALA A 377 -1.37 -6.55 -1.80
CA ALA A 377 -1.78 -7.70 -2.61
C ALA A 377 -2.55 -8.77 -1.82
N SER A 378 -2.39 -8.80 -0.49
CA SER A 378 -3.04 -9.76 0.40
C SER A 378 -4.04 -9.16 1.40
N GLY A 379 -4.27 -7.84 1.38
CA GLY A 379 -5.05 -7.16 2.42
C GLY A 379 -4.41 -7.22 3.81
N SER A 380 -3.13 -7.57 3.88
CA SER A 380 -2.35 -7.77 5.10
C SER A 380 -1.80 -6.47 5.69
N SER A 381 -1.37 -6.57 6.93
CA SER A 381 -0.50 -5.57 7.56
C SER A 381 0.92 -5.68 7.02
N LEU A 382 1.62 -4.57 6.82
CA LEU A 382 3.10 -4.56 6.81
C LEU A 382 3.59 -4.07 8.17
N VAL A 383 4.18 -4.98 8.94
CA VAL A 383 4.71 -4.71 10.27
C VAL A 383 6.24 -4.70 10.28
N LEU A 384 6.83 -3.83 11.09
CA LEU A 384 8.28 -3.73 11.25
C LEU A 384 8.75 -4.48 12.51
N SER A 385 9.86 -5.20 12.39
CA SER A 385 10.46 -5.97 13.48
C SER A 385 11.95 -5.67 13.66
N GLU A 386 12.47 -5.89 14.87
CA GLU A 386 13.91 -6.10 15.05
C GLU A 386 14.31 -7.45 14.41
N PRO A 387 15.59 -7.67 14.03
CA PRO A 387 16.03 -8.88 13.34
C PRO A 387 15.75 -10.19 14.08
N THR A 388 15.64 -10.17 15.42
CA THR A 388 15.54 -11.38 16.26
C THR A 388 14.30 -11.43 17.16
N CYS A 389 13.52 -10.35 17.25
CA CYS A 389 12.33 -10.24 18.10
C CYS A 389 11.40 -9.16 17.55
N MET A 390 10.09 -9.27 17.83
CA MET A 390 9.10 -8.27 17.44
C MET A 390 8.87 -7.28 18.59
N PRO A 391 8.96 -5.96 18.37
CA PRO A 391 8.66 -4.96 19.39
C PRO A 391 7.21 -5.08 19.93
N ALA A 392 7.02 -4.90 21.23
CA ALA A 392 5.75 -5.14 21.92
C ALA A 392 4.59 -4.28 21.38
N SER A 393 4.89 -3.05 20.95
CA SER A 393 3.94 -2.16 20.27
C SER A 393 3.40 -2.78 18.98
N VAL A 394 4.25 -3.48 18.23
CA VAL A 394 3.91 -4.17 16.97
C VAL A 394 3.24 -5.51 17.24
N ARG A 395 3.74 -6.29 18.20
CA ARG A 395 3.14 -7.56 18.65
C ARG A 395 1.66 -7.38 19.01
N ALA A 396 1.34 -6.35 19.80
CA ALA A 396 -0.03 -6.03 20.20
C ALA A 396 -0.97 -5.66 19.03
N VAL A 397 -0.43 -5.29 17.85
CA VAL A 397 -1.23 -5.04 16.64
C VAL A 397 -1.48 -6.34 15.87
N VAL A 398 -0.48 -7.22 15.79
CA VAL A 398 -0.60 -8.57 15.20
C VAL A 398 -1.65 -9.39 15.97
N GLU A 399 -1.54 -9.42 17.31
CA GLU A 399 -2.46 -10.15 18.19
C GLU A 399 -3.91 -9.61 18.10
N ARG A 400 -4.08 -8.28 18.10
CA ARG A 400 -5.40 -7.63 18.00
C ARG A 400 -6.11 -7.91 16.68
N ARG A 401 -5.35 -8.13 15.59
CA ARG A 401 -5.89 -8.51 14.29
C ARG A 401 -6.16 -10.01 14.15
N SER A 402 -5.91 -10.80 15.21
CA SER A 402 -6.05 -12.27 15.21
C SER A 402 -5.35 -12.94 14.03
N VAL A 403 -4.17 -12.41 13.68
CA VAL A 403 -3.32 -12.91 12.60
C VAL A 403 -2.87 -14.34 12.91
N GLY A 404 -3.21 -15.28 12.02
CA GLY A 404 -2.89 -16.70 12.18
C GLY A 404 -1.49 -17.10 11.71
N ALA A 405 -0.80 -16.21 11.00
CA ALA A 405 0.46 -16.51 10.30
C ALA A 405 1.35 -15.26 10.10
N LEU A 406 2.67 -15.42 10.10
CA LEU A 406 3.61 -14.36 9.73
C LEU A 406 4.36 -14.70 8.44
N VAL A 407 4.48 -13.72 7.54
CA VAL A 407 5.30 -13.83 6.33
C VAL A 407 6.55 -12.98 6.51
N LEU A 408 7.69 -13.61 6.81
CA LEU A 408 8.95 -12.90 7.02
C LEU A 408 9.58 -12.52 5.67
N LEU A 409 9.97 -11.26 5.50
CA LEU A 409 10.65 -10.78 4.29
C LEU A 409 12.18 -10.82 4.43
N GLY A 410 12.84 -11.22 3.35
CA GLY A 410 14.29 -11.38 3.28
C GLY A 410 14.80 -12.69 3.88
N GLY A 411 16.12 -12.88 3.85
CA GLY A 411 16.77 -14.08 4.36
C GLY A 411 16.83 -14.17 5.90
N PRO A 412 17.22 -15.33 6.46
CA PRO A 412 17.30 -15.54 7.92
C PRO A 412 18.25 -14.59 8.67
N GLN A 413 19.18 -13.92 7.96
CA GLN A 413 20.07 -12.90 8.52
C GLN A 413 19.40 -11.51 8.64
N THR A 414 18.32 -11.26 7.90
CA THR A 414 17.51 -10.03 7.95
C THR A 414 16.48 -10.11 9.09
N LEU A 415 15.80 -11.26 9.18
CA LEU A 415 14.83 -11.63 10.22
C LEU A 415 15.01 -13.12 10.53
N SER A 416 15.34 -13.49 11.76
CA SER A 416 15.39 -14.90 12.20
C SER A 416 13.99 -15.41 12.59
N GLU A 417 13.80 -16.73 12.60
CA GLU A 417 12.49 -17.34 12.95
C GLU A 417 12.02 -16.98 14.38
N SER A 418 12.94 -16.62 15.29
CA SER A 418 12.63 -16.14 16.64
C SER A 418 11.74 -14.88 16.65
N VAL A 419 11.70 -14.09 15.58
CA VAL A 419 10.77 -12.97 15.40
C VAL A 419 9.31 -13.40 15.56
N ARG A 420 8.96 -14.64 15.21
CA ARG A 420 7.59 -15.15 15.31
C ARG A 420 7.10 -15.24 16.75
N THR A 421 7.96 -15.67 17.67
CA THR A 421 7.60 -16.00 19.06
C THR A 421 8.17 -15.04 20.11
N THR A 422 9.26 -14.34 19.80
CA THR A 422 9.98 -13.50 20.75
C THR A 422 9.48 -12.07 20.69
N THR A 423 9.17 -11.49 21.84
CA THR A 423 8.81 -10.07 21.97
C THR A 423 9.93 -9.31 22.66
N CYS A 424 10.21 -8.10 22.19
CA CYS A 424 11.10 -7.12 22.81
C CYS A 424 10.39 -5.75 22.93
#